data_AF-A0AAJ1RT73-F1
#
_entry.id   AF-A0AAJ1RT73-F1
#
_cell.length_a   1.000
_cell.length_b   1.000
_cell.length_c   1.000
_cell.angle_alpha   90.00
_cell.angle_beta   90.00
_cell.angle_gamma   90.00
#
_symmetry.space_group_name_H-M   'P 1'
#
loop_
_entity.id
_entity.type
_entity.pdbx_description
1 polymer ?
#
loop_
_entity_poly.entity_id
_entity_poly.type
_entity_poly.pdbx_seq_one_letter_code
_entity_poly.pdbx_strand_id
1 'polypeptide(L)' 'MLKRLFNAMIVARQASAAAKTLPYLTDSHLEEMGFGRDTFVEGIKAIIEAELDAADAETPQATPVNPNLVGAV' A
#
# COMPACT_ATOMS: atom_id res chain seq x y z
N MET A 1 0.41 -15.22 -3.70
CA MET A 1 -0.95 -15.01 -4.25
C MET A 1 -1.85 -14.25 -3.28
N LEU A 2 -2.12 -14.80 -2.09
CA LEU A 2 -3.03 -14.15 -1.11
C LEU A 2 -2.60 -12.74 -0.69
N LYS A 3 -1.30 -12.55 -0.39
CA LYS A 3 -0.74 -11.22 -0.05
C LYS A 3 -0.96 -10.16 -1.13
N ARG A 4 -0.73 -10.52 -2.41
CA ARG A 4 -0.97 -9.62 -3.56
C ARG A 4 -2.45 -9.24 -3.69
N LEU A 5 -3.37 -10.17 -3.42
CA LEU A 5 -4.81 -9.88 -3.42
C LEU A 5 -5.19 -8.92 -2.28
N PHE A 6 -4.62 -9.09 -1.09
CA PHE A 6 -4.83 -8.17 0.03
C PHE A 6 -4.25 -6.78 -0.28
N ASN A 7 -3.04 -6.69 -0.84
CA ASN A 7 -2.43 -5.42 -1.25
C ASN A 7 -3.32 -4.70 -2.28
N ALA A 8 -3.82 -5.41 -3.29
CA ALA A 8 -4.76 -4.84 -4.26
C ALA A 8 -6.06 -4.34 -3.61
N MET A 9 -6.60 -5.06 -2.62
CA MET A 9 -7.77 -4.59 -1.85
C MET A 9 -7.47 -3.33 -1.04
N ILE A 10 -6.28 -3.23 -0.44
CA ILE A 10 -5.86 -2.04 0.33
C ILE A 10 -5.78 -0.84 -0.61
N VAL A 11 -5.07 -0.97 -1.74
CA VAL A 11 -4.95 0.10 -2.74
C VAL A 11 -6.32 0.54 -3.25
N ALA A 12 -7.20 -0.41 -3.60
CA ALA A 12 -8.55 -0.09 -4.06
C ALA A 12 -9.40 0.62 -2.99
N ARG A 13 -9.30 0.21 -1.72
CA ARG A 13 -10.03 0.84 -0.61
C ARG A 13 -9.56 2.27 -0.36
N GLN A 14 -8.26 2.50 -0.46
CA GLN A 14 -7.66 3.81 -0.25
C GLN A 14 -7.96 4.76 -1.42
N ALA A 15 -7.90 4.26 -2.66
CA ALA A 15 -8.38 4.99 -3.82
C ALA A 15 -9.86 5.39 -3.68
N SER A 16 -10.71 4.48 -3.17
CA SER A 16 -12.13 4.78 -2.93
C SER A 16 -12.31 5.84 -1.84
N ALA A 17 -11.52 5.78 -0.77
CA ALA A 17 -11.54 6.79 0.28
C ALA A 17 -11.10 8.16 -0.27
N ALA A 18 -9.99 8.22 -1.00
CA ALA A 18 -9.49 9.44 -1.64
C ALA A 18 -10.52 10.06 -2.61
N ALA A 19 -11.17 9.23 -3.44
CA ALA A 19 -12.21 9.71 -4.35
C ALA A 19 -13.43 10.27 -3.61
N LYS A 20 -13.77 9.71 -2.44
CA LYS A 20 -14.89 10.21 -1.60
C LYS A 20 -14.54 11.47 -0.83
N THR A 21 -13.27 11.69 -0.49
CA THR A 21 -12.82 12.90 0.23
C THR A 21 -12.55 14.07 -0.71
N LEU A 22 -12.19 13.81 -1.97
CA LEU A 22 -11.90 14.81 -3.00
C LEU A 22 -12.93 15.96 -3.12
N PRO A 23 -14.27 15.71 -3.07
CA PRO A 23 -15.27 16.78 -3.14
C PRO A 23 -15.23 17.75 -1.96
N TYR A 24 -14.65 17.35 -0.83
CA TYR A 24 -14.54 18.15 0.38
C TYR A 24 -13.20 18.88 0.50
N LEU A 25 -12.30 18.72 -0.48
CA LEU A 25 -11.00 19.38 -0.52
C LEU A 25 -11.03 20.55 -1.50
N THR A 26 -10.53 21.71 -1.08
CA THR A 26 -10.31 22.87 -1.97
C THR A 26 -9.05 22.68 -2.81
N ASP A 27 -8.92 23.42 -3.91
CA ASP A 27 -7.73 23.31 -4.76
C ASP A 27 -6.45 23.70 -3.99
N SER A 28 -6.55 24.66 -3.07
CA SER A 28 -5.45 25.03 -2.18
C SER A 28 -4.99 23.87 -1.29
N HIS A 29 -5.92 23.10 -0.70
CA HIS A 29 -5.54 21.93 0.12
C HIS A 29 -4.85 20.86 -0.74
N LEU A 30 -5.31 20.66 -1.97
CA LEU A 30 -4.69 19.70 -2.89
C LEU A 30 -3.28 20.17 -3.29
N GLU A 31 -3.12 21.44 -3.61
CA GLU A 31 -1.85 22.05 -3.98
C GLU A 31 -0.84 22.01 -2.83
N GLU A 32 -1.27 22.26 -1.60
CA GLU A 32 -0.45 22.09 -0.38
C GLU A 32 0.04 20.65 -0.20
N MET A 33 -0.74 19.66 -0.62
CA MET A 33 -0.34 18.25 -0.64
C MET A 33 0.45 17.86 -1.89
N GLY A 34 0.68 18.78 -2.83
CA GLY A 34 1.38 18.52 -4.09
C GLY A 34 0.53 17.81 -5.15
N PHE A 35 -0.81 17.84 -5.02
CA PHE A 35 -1.74 17.20 -5.94
C PHE A 35 -2.62 18.19 -6.70
N GLY A 36 -3.00 17.80 -7.90
CA GLY A 36 -4.14 18.36 -8.63
C GLY A 36 -5.39 17.55 -8.34
N ARG A 37 -6.56 18.10 -8.68
CA ARG A 37 -7.85 17.43 -8.48
C ARG A 37 -8.00 16.17 -9.32
N ASP A 38 -7.41 16.18 -10.50
CA ASP A 38 -7.29 15.06 -11.43
C ASP A 38 -6.22 14.04 -11.00
N THR A 39 -5.15 14.48 -10.34
CA THR A 39 -4.03 13.60 -9.97
C THR A 39 -4.11 13.03 -8.55
N PHE A 40 -4.94 13.61 -7.67
CA PHE A 40 -5.02 13.23 -6.25
C PHE A 40 -5.24 11.73 -6.02
N VAL A 41 -6.26 11.15 -6.67
CA VAL A 41 -6.62 9.73 -6.45
C VAL A 41 -5.54 8.79 -6.97
N GLU A 42 -4.90 9.13 -8.09
CA GLU A 42 -3.80 8.35 -8.65
C GLU A 42 -2.52 8.48 -7.81
N GLY A 43 -2.25 9.68 -7.30
CA GLY A 43 -1.14 9.95 -6.40
C GLY A 43 -1.24 9.15 -5.10
N ILE A 44 -2.42 9.10 -4.48
CA ILE A 44 -2.65 8.27 -3.28
C ILE A 44 -2.44 6.77 -3.58
N LYS A 45 -2.87 6.28 -4.75
CA LYS A 45 -2.59 4.88 -5.14
C LYS A 45 -1.10 4.62 -5.22
N ALA A 46 -0.36 5.49 -5.91
CA ALA A 46 1.09 5.33 -6.12
C ALA A 46 1.87 5.36 -4.80
N ILE A 47 1.48 6.23 -3.86
CA ILE A 47 2.09 6.28 -2.52
C ILE A 47 1.89 4.95 -1.79
N ILE A 48 0.66 4.43 -1.78
CA ILE A 48 0.34 3.22 -1.02
C ILE A 48 0.93 1.98 -1.67
N GLU A 49 1.00 1.93 -2.99
CA GLU A 49 1.74 0.89 -3.71
C GLU A 49 3.22 0.92 -3.32
N ALA A 50 3.86 2.09 -3.29
CA ALA A 50 5.26 2.23 -2.88
C ALA A 50 5.48 1.84 -1.40
N GLU A 51 4.57 2.18 -0.50
CA GLU A 51 4.63 1.77 0.91
C GLU A 51 4.50 0.26 1.08
N LEU A 52 3.60 -0.38 0.33
CA LEU A 52 3.41 -1.82 0.35
C LEU A 52 4.62 -2.55 -0.23
N ASP A 53 5.21 -2.03 -1.31
CA ASP A 53 6.42 -2.59 -1.92
C ASP A 53 7.64 -2.44 -0.99
N ALA A 54 7.76 -1.31 -0.28
CA ALA A 54 8.79 -1.11 0.73
C ALA A 54 8.63 -2.08 1.91
N ALA A 55 7.41 -2.27 2.41
CA ALA A 55 7.12 -3.22 3.48
C ALA A 55 7.41 -4.68 3.07
N ASP A 56 7.21 -5.01 1.79
CA ASP A 56 7.56 -6.33 1.25
C ASP A 56 9.07 -6.54 1.17
N ALA A 57 9.85 -5.49 0.89
CA ALA A 57 11.31 -5.52 0.89
C ALA A 57 11.91 -5.66 2.29
N GLU A 58 11.23 -5.17 3.33
CA GLU A 58 11.69 -5.24 4.72
C GLU A 58 11.46 -6.61 5.39
N THR A 59 10.65 -7.51 4.83
CA THR A 59 10.54 -8.88 5.34
C THR A 59 11.81 -9.69 5.04
N PRO A 60 12.68 -10.01 6.03
CA PRO A 60 13.84 -10.85 5.78
C PRO A 60 13.37 -12.28 5.53
N GLN A 61 13.67 -12.83 4.35
CA GLN A 61 13.66 -14.27 4.11
C GLN A 61 14.77 -14.94 4.92
N ALA A 62 14.57 -15.14 6.22
CA ALA A 62 15.30 -16.12 7.01
C ALA A 62 14.64 -16.29 8.37
N THR A 63 13.51 -16.98 8.42
CA THR A 63 13.23 -17.75 9.63
C THR A 63 14.17 -18.96 9.58
N PRO A 64 15.18 -19.06 10.46
CA PRO A 64 15.99 -20.26 10.53
C PRO A 64 15.06 -21.41 10.93
N VAL A 65 14.84 -22.36 10.01
CA VAL A 65 14.13 -23.59 10.35
C VAL A 65 14.95 -24.30 11.42
N ASN A 66 14.30 -24.67 12.54
CA ASN A 66 14.96 -25.37 13.63
C ASN A 66 15.55 -26.69 13.09
N PRO A 67 16.88 -26.90 13.17
CA PRO A 67 17.52 -28.14 12.69
C PRO A 67 16.95 -29.40 13.33
N ASN A 68 16.40 -29.29 14.55
CA ASN A 68 15.80 -30.42 15.28
C ASN A 68 14.49 -30.93 14.67
N LEU A 69 13.91 -30.24 13.68
CA LEU A 69 12.73 -30.71 12.93
C LEU A 69 13.10 -31.52 11.68
N VAL A 70 14.37 -31.62 11.32
CA VAL A 70 14.84 -32.28 10.08
C VAL A 70 15.09 -33.78 10.28
N GLY A 71 15.08 -34.28 11.52
CA GLY A 71 15.47 -35.66 11.85
C GLY A 71 14.46 -36.47 12.65
N ALA A 72 13.20 -36.04 12.78
CA ALA A 72 12.17 -36.82 13.45
C ALA A 72 11.55 -37.84 12.48
N VAL A 73 12.24 -38.98 12.32
CA VAL A 73 11.71 -40.23 11.73
C VAL A 73 12.02 -41.39 12.64
#